data_AF-A0A4Q3WIB9-F1
#
_entry.id   AF-A0A4Q3WIB9-F1
#
_cell.length_a   1.000
_cell.length_b   1.000
_cell.length_c   1.000
_cell.angle_alpha   90.00
_cell.angle_beta   90.00
_cell.angle_gamma   90.00
#
_symmetry.space_group_name_H-M   'P 1'
#
loop_
_entity.id
_entity.type
_entity.pdbx_description
1 polymer ?
#
loop_
_entity_poly.entity_id
_entity_poly.type
_entity_poly.pdbx_seq_one_letter_code
_entity_poly.pdbx_strand_id
1 'polypeptide(L)'
;MSPEPTETAEKRPISPLLFLALIAAINLAGPFLPIPNVFAAIASGVLMTIVYVGAVIGFGLGIARSKFSIPTALGLLVGVVAIWLAVEYGLWPVVRSGLRAAREVGQLPTTGQQLLFFGTTTLQDLAMVSGACLVGTVLAKMIKHANMLGPIGAAIALIDIWGVLFGGIVSQMLTNKATQPIAERAMAAGPKVGV
;
A
#
# COMPACT_ATOMS: atom_id res chain seq x y z
N MET A 1 -55.72 11.63 0.10
CA MET A 1 -54.41 11.47 -0.54
C MET A 1 -53.36 11.48 0.56
N SER A 2 -52.87 10.31 0.99
CA SER A 2 -51.68 10.26 1.84
C SER A 2 -50.46 10.46 0.96
N PRO A 3 -49.50 11.33 1.32
CA PRO A 3 -48.24 11.42 0.60
C PRO A 3 -47.47 10.11 0.75
N GLU A 4 -47.02 9.54 -0.36
CA GLU A 4 -46.07 8.44 -0.36
C GLU A 4 -44.79 8.86 0.38
N PRO A 5 -44.24 8.02 1.27
CA PRO A 5 -42.97 8.31 1.89
C PRO A 5 -41.88 8.28 0.82
N THR A 6 -41.27 9.44 0.58
CA THR A 6 -40.08 9.61 -0.26
C THR A 6 -38.99 8.73 0.29
N GLU A 7 -38.68 7.65 -0.44
CA GLU A 7 -37.57 6.73 -0.18
C GLU A 7 -36.27 7.56 -0.22
N THR A 8 -35.81 8.00 0.96
CA THR A 8 -34.52 8.68 1.07
C THR A 8 -33.47 7.67 0.69
N ALA A 9 -32.91 7.80 -0.52
CA ALA A 9 -31.87 6.94 -1.05
C ALA A 9 -30.79 6.71 0.02
N GLU A 10 -30.82 5.52 0.61
CA GLU A 10 -29.91 5.12 1.67
C GLU A 10 -28.50 5.17 1.07
N LYS A 11 -27.71 6.18 1.47
CA LYS A 11 -26.32 6.31 1.03
C LYS A 11 -25.55 5.10 1.54
N ARG A 12 -25.41 4.09 0.69
CA ARG A 12 -24.63 2.89 0.98
C ARG A 12 -23.22 3.32 1.40
N PRO A 13 -22.73 2.87 2.57
CA PRO A 13 -21.38 3.20 2.99
C PRO A 13 -20.39 2.69 1.96
N ILE A 14 -19.41 3.51 1.60
CA ILE A 14 -18.36 3.14 0.65
C ILE A 14 -17.61 1.94 1.23
N SER A 15 -17.54 0.85 0.45
CA SER A 15 -16.94 -0.41 0.89
C SER A 15 -15.43 -0.23 1.12
N PRO A 16 -14.87 -0.71 2.25
CA PRO A 16 -13.42 -0.72 2.48
C PRO A 16 -12.66 -1.44 1.36
N LEU A 17 -13.27 -2.48 0.78
CA LEU A 17 -12.67 -3.25 -0.31
C LEU A 17 -12.40 -2.40 -1.56
N LEU A 18 -13.19 -1.34 -1.80
CA LEU A 18 -12.95 -0.42 -2.91
C LEU A 18 -11.61 0.30 -2.75
N PHE A 19 -11.31 0.75 -1.53
CA PHE A 19 -10.05 1.43 -1.24
C PHE A 19 -8.86 0.46 -1.29
N LEU A 20 -9.04 -0.78 -0.82
CA LEU A 20 -8.03 -1.82 -0.96
C LEU A 20 -7.73 -2.12 -2.45
N ALA A 21 -8.78 -2.23 -3.27
CA ALA A 21 -8.64 -2.43 -4.71
C ALA A 21 -7.96 -1.24 -5.39
N LEU A 22 -8.24 -0.01 -4.95
CA LEU A 22 -7.56 1.19 -5.45
C LEU A 22 -6.07 1.18 -5.10
N ILE A 23 -5.69 0.81 -3.87
CA ILE A 23 -4.29 0.66 -3.46
C ILE A 23 -3.60 -0.39 -4.35
N ALA A 24 -4.26 -1.54 -4.56
CA ALA A 24 -3.74 -2.60 -5.42
C ALA A 24 -3.52 -2.11 -6.86
N ALA A 25 -4.48 -1.37 -7.42
CA ALA A 25 -4.40 -0.82 -8.77
C ALA A 25 -3.25 0.19 -8.90
N ILE A 26 -3.05 1.06 -7.89
CA ILE A 26 -1.96 2.04 -7.89
C ILE A 26 -0.60 1.35 -7.86
N ASN A 27 -0.42 0.36 -6.98
CA ASN A 27 0.86 -0.35 -6.85
C ASN A 27 1.18 -1.23 -8.07
N LEU A 28 0.16 -1.82 -8.71
CA LEU A 28 0.34 -2.64 -9.90
C LEU A 28 0.53 -1.80 -11.17
N ALA A 29 -0.22 -0.71 -11.34
CA ALA A 29 -0.20 0.08 -12.57
C ALA A 29 0.87 1.17 -12.56
N GLY A 30 1.19 1.73 -11.39
CA GLY A 30 2.14 2.84 -11.23
C GLY A 30 3.49 2.62 -11.93
N PRO A 31 4.14 1.46 -11.79
CA PRO A 31 5.41 1.18 -12.46
C PRO A 31 5.34 1.13 -14.00
N PHE A 32 4.16 0.94 -14.58
CA PHE A 32 3.98 0.79 -16.03
C PHE A 32 3.40 2.04 -16.69
N LEU A 33 3.20 3.13 -15.94
CA LEU A 33 2.74 4.39 -16.51
C LEU A 33 3.82 4.97 -17.44
N PRO A 34 3.49 5.29 -18.71
CA PRO A 34 4.42 5.93 -19.60
C PRO A 34 4.68 7.37 -19.12
N ILE A 35 5.94 7.67 -18.78
CA ILE A 35 6.35 8.99 -18.30
C ILE A 35 7.09 9.73 -19.43
N PRO A 36 6.47 10.74 -20.06
CA PRO A 36 7.04 11.41 -21.22
C PRO A 36 8.20 12.37 -20.88
N ASN A 37 8.22 12.93 -19.65
CA ASN A 37 9.27 13.85 -19.19
C ASN A 37 9.33 13.94 -17.66
N VAL A 38 10.36 14.60 -17.13
CA VAL A 38 10.61 14.74 -15.68
C VAL A 38 9.50 15.49 -14.96
N PHE A 39 8.93 16.53 -15.56
CA PHE A 39 7.82 17.28 -14.95
C PHE A 39 6.57 16.40 -14.81
N ALA A 40 6.26 15.60 -15.82
CA ALA A 40 5.19 14.62 -15.76
C ALA A 40 5.48 13.53 -14.71
N ALA A 41 6.75 13.12 -14.54
CA ALA A 41 7.16 12.19 -13.49
C ALA A 41 6.86 12.74 -12.09
N ILE A 42 7.26 13.99 -11.84
CA ILE A 42 7.07 14.67 -10.55
C ILE A 42 5.57 14.87 -10.30
N ALA A 43 4.85 15.43 -11.27
CA ALA A 43 3.42 15.70 -11.14
C ALA A 43 2.60 14.42 -10.93
N SER A 44 2.89 13.36 -11.69
CA SER A 44 2.23 12.06 -11.52
C SER A 44 2.63 11.40 -10.20
N GLY A 45 3.88 11.49 -9.77
CA GLY A 45 4.34 11.00 -8.46
C GLY A 45 3.60 11.67 -7.30
N VAL A 46 3.47 13.00 -7.31
CA VAL A 46 2.70 13.76 -6.31
C VAL A 46 1.22 13.38 -6.35
N LEU A 47 0.61 13.31 -7.54
CA LEU A 47 -0.80 12.96 -7.67
C LEU A 47 -1.07 11.53 -7.17
N MET A 48 -0.28 10.54 -7.62
CA MET A 48 -0.41 9.15 -7.20
C MET A 48 -0.20 9.00 -5.70
N THR A 49 0.70 9.78 -5.12
CA THR A 49 0.89 9.84 -3.66
C THR A 49 -0.37 10.31 -2.95
N ILE A 50 -0.96 11.43 -3.37
CA ILE A 50 -2.19 11.97 -2.76
C ILE A 50 -3.32 10.95 -2.85
N VAL A 51 -3.48 10.31 -4.01
CA VAL A 51 -4.51 9.29 -4.23
C VAL A 51 -4.24 8.05 -3.36
N TYR A 52 -2.98 7.60 -3.26
CA TYR A 52 -2.57 6.48 -2.42
C TYR A 52 -2.87 6.75 -0.94
N VAL A 53 -2.43 7.90 -0.41
CA VAL A 53 -2.70 8.33 0.97
C VAL A 53 -4.20 8.39 1.23
N GLY A 54 -4.96 9.01 0.31
CA GLY A 54 -6.42 9.08 0.39
C GLY A 54 -7.07 7.70 0.41
N ALA A 55 -6.55 6.74 -0.37
CA ALA A 55 -7.04 5.37 -0.38
C ALA A 55 -6.71 4.63 0.92
N VAL A 56 -5.51 4.77 1.46
CA VAL A 56 -5.11 4.18 2.75
C VAL A 56 -5.97 4.74 3.89
N ILE A 57 -6.18 6.06 3.94
CA ILE A 57 -7.07 6.71 4.91
C ILE A 57 -8.51 6.22 4.74
N GLY A 58 -9.01 6.18 3.50
CA GLY A 58 -10.35 5.69 3.19
C GLY A 58 -10.56 4.24 3.62
N PHE A 59 -9.58 3.37 3.39
CA PHE A 59 -9.57 1.99 3.84
C PHE A 59 -9.59 1.92 5.37
N GLY A 60 -8.67 2.62 6.04
CA GLY A 60 -8.58 2.63 7.50
C GLY A 60 -9.85 3.11 8.17
N LEU A 61 -10.44 4.22 7.68
CA LEU A 61 -11.75 4.72 8.14
C LEU A 61 -12.88 3.74 7.83
N GLY A 62 -12.84 3.08 6.68
CA GLY A 62 -13.82 2.05 6.31
C GLY A 62 -13.79 0.86 7.27
N ILE A 63 -12.60 0.35 7.59
CA ILE A 63 -12.40 -0.71 8.57
C ILE A 63 -12.82 -0.24 9.97
N ALA A 64 -12.45 0.98 10.37
CA ALA A 64 -12.83 1.55 11.68
C ALA A 64 -14.35 1.65 11.86
N ARG A 65 -15.06 2.07 10.80
CA ARG A 65 -16.52 2.21 10.81
C ARG A 65 -17.24 0.88 10.66
N SER A 66 -16.54 -0.16 10.20
CA SER A 66 -17.11 -1.49 10.08
C SER A 66 -17.34 -2.05 11.48
N LYS A 67 -18.58 -2.48 11.76
CA LYS A 67 -18.97 -3.04 13.05
C LYS A 67 -18.52 -4.49 13.21
N PHE A 68 -17.24 -4.77 12.97
CA PHE A 68 -16.70 -6.11 13.14
C PHE A 68 -16.79 -6.54 14.62
N SER A 69 -17.18 -7.80 14.84
CA SER A 69 -17.00 -8.44 16.14
C SER A 69 -15.50 -8.70 16.38
N ILE A 70 -15.06 -8.78 17.63
CA ILE A 70 -13.65 -9.12 17.95
C ILE A 70 -13.24 -10.46 17.32
N PRO A 71 -14.04 -11.54 17.41
CA PRO A 71 -13.71 -12.81 16.74
C PRO A 71 -13.55 -12.66 15.22
N THR A 72 -14.42 -11.88 14.56
CA THR A 72 -14.30 -11.62 13.12
C THR A 72 -13.02 -10.87 12.79
N ALA A 73 -12.68 -9.83 13.55
CA ALA A 73 -11.46 -9.05 13.33
C ALA A 73 -10.19 -9.88 13.54
N LEU A 74 -10.17 -10.76 14.56
CA LEU A 74 -9.08 -11.70 14.78
C LEU A 74 -8.98 -12.75 13.65
N GLY A 75 -10.10 -13.29 13.18
CA GLY A 75 -10.12 -14.22 12.06
C GLY A 75 -9.56 -13.60 10.77
N LEU A 76 -9.96 -12.36 10.47
CA LEU A 76 -9.40 -11.59 9.35
C LEU A 76 -7.90 -11.33 9.54
N LEU A 77 -7.47 -10.98 10.75
CA LEU A 77 -6.06 -10.74 11.06
C LEU A 77 -5.21 -12.00 10.84
N VAL A 78 -5.68 -13.16 11.28
CA VAL A 78 -5.02 -14.44 11.03
C VAL A 78 -4.93 -14.72 9.52
N GLY A 79 -5.99 -14.47 8.76
CA GLY A 79 -5.97 -14.61 7.31
C GLY A 79 -4.95 -13.69 6.64
N VAL A 80 -4.88 -12.43 7.06
CA VAL A 80 -3.90 -11.46 6.56
C VAL A 80 -2.47 -11.86 6.90
N VAL A 81 -2.22 -12.31 8.14
CA VAL A 81 -0.90 -12.81 8.55
C VAL A 81 -0.52 -14.06 7.76
N ALA A 82 -1.46 -14.97 7.51
CA ALA A 82 -1.21 -16.16 6.69
C ALA A 82 -0.83 -15.78 5.25
N ILE A 83 -1.51 -14.80 4.65
CA ILE A 83 -1.16 -14.27 3.33
C ILE A 83 0.25 -13.66 3.35
N TRP A 84 0.55 -12.82 4.35
CA TRP A 84 1.88 -12.21 4.49
C TRP A 84 2.98 -13.26 4.63
N LEU A 85 2.78 -14.28 5.46
CA LEU A 85 3.73 -15.40 5.63
C LEU A 85 3.89 -16.21 4.34
N ALA A 86 2.80 -16.49 3.62
CA ALA A 86 2.85 -17.20 2.35
C ALA A 86 3.63 -16.40 1.28
N VAL A 87 3.51 -15.08 1.31
CA VAL A 87 4.29 -14.19 0.44
C VAL A 87 5.76 -14.17 0.87
N GLU A 88 6.06 -13.87 2.13
CA GLU A 88 7.44 -13.68 2.64
C GLU A 88 8.27 -14.97 2.58
N TYR A 89 7.68 -16.11 2.94
CA TYR A 89 8.39 -17.39 3.01
C TYR A 89 8.16 -18.29 1.80
N GLY A 90 7.11 -18.03 1.00
CA GLY A 90 6.79 -18.82 -0.20
C GLY A 90 7.18 -18.11 -1.49
N LEU A 91 6.48 -17.03 -1.84
CA LEU A 91 6.63 -16.36 -3.14
C LEU A 91 7.91 -15.51 -3.25
N TRP A 92 8.24 -14.76 -2.21
CA TRP A 92 9.33 -13.80 -2.21
C TRP A 92 10.72 -14.43 -2.45
N PRO A 93 11.08 -15.57 -1.83
CA PRO A 93 12.35 -16.24 -2.12
C PRO A 93 12.46 -16.66 -3.59
N VAL A 94 11.37 -17.11 -4.20
CA VAL A 94 11.32 -17.52 -5.61
C VAL A 94 11.53 -16.32 -6.53
N VAL A 95 10.79 -15.23 -6.29
CA VAL A 95 10.92 -13.98 -7.06
C VAL A 95 12.34 -13.40 -6.93
N ARG A 96 12.87 -13.33 -5.71
CA ARG A 96 14.22 -12.81 -5.46
C ARG A 96 15.30 -13.67 -6.13
N SER A 97 15.16 -14.98 -6.11
CA SER A 97 16.09 -15.90 -6.78
C SER A 97 16.06 -15.72 -8.29
N GLY A 98 14.87 -15.60 -8.89
CA GLY A 98 14.71 -15.34 -10.33
C GLY A 98 15.33 -14.01 -10.78
N LEU A 99 15.14 -12.94 -9.98
CA LEU A 99 15.73 -11.63 -10.26
C LEU A 99 17.26 -11.62 -10.10
N ARG A 100 17.80 -12.35 -9.11
CA ARG A 100 19.25 -12.50 -8.93
C ARG A 100 19.89 -13.24 -10.10
N ALA A 101 19.32 -14.37 -10.50
CA ALA A 101 19.81 -15.14 -11.65
C ALA A 101 19.84 -14.30 -12.94
N ALA A 102 18.81 -13.50 -13.19
CA ALA A 102 18.80 -12.58 -14.34
C ALA A 102 19.94 -11.55 -14.28
N ARG A 103 20.18 -10.96 -13.09
CA ARG A 103 21.26 -9.99 -12.88
C ARG A 103 22.66 -10.61 -13.02
N GLU A 104 22.86 -11.83 -12.52
CA GLU A 104 24.14 -12.55 -12.61
C GLU A 104 24.55 -12.82 -14.06
N VAL A 105 23.57 -13.03 -14.95
CA VAL A 105 23.80 -13.22 -16.40
C VAL A 105 23.82 -11.88 -17.15
N GLY A 106 23.75 -10.74 -16.45
CA GLY A 106 23.75 -9.40 -17.06
C GLY A 106 22.48 -9.08 -17.86
N GLN A 107 21.40 -9.83 -17.68
CA GLN A 107 20.14 -9.60 -18.36
C GLN A 107 19.23 -8.67 -17.57
N LEU A 108 18.49 -7.81 -18.28
CA LEU A 108 17.43 -7.02 -17.68
C LEU A 108 16.25 -7.93 -17.30
N PRO A 109 15.56 -7.66 -16.18
CA PRO A 109 14.38 -8.42 -15.79
C PRO A 109 13.31 -8.38 -16.87
N THR A 110 12.80 -9.56 -17.24
CA THR A 110 11.69 -9.70 -18.19
C THR A 110 10.41 -9.07 -17.63
N THR A 111 9.45 -8.71 -18.50
CA THR A 111 8.14 -8.19 -18.08
C THR A 111 7.43 -9.13 -17.10
N GLY A 112 7.52 -10.44 -17.32
CA GLY A 112 6.96 -11.44 -16.39
C GLY A 112 7.61 -11.39 -15.00
N GLN A 113 8.93 -11.26 -14.93
CA GLN A 113 9.65 -11.10 -13.66
C GLN A 113 9.32 -9.78 -12.97
N GLN A 114 9.14 -8.69 -13.73
CA GLN A 114 8.72 -7.40 -13.18
C GLN A 114 7.29 -7.47 -12.62
N LEU A 115 6.35 -8.08 -13.36
CA LEU A 115 4.98 -8.29 -12.90
C LEU A 115 4.93 -9.16 -11.63
N LEU A 116 5.72 -10.24 -11.58
CA LEU A 116 5.81 -11.07 -10.38
C LEU A 116 6.40 -10.30 -9.19
N PHE A 117 7.43 -9.48 -9.43
CA PHE A 117 8.00 -8.61 -8.40
C PHE A 117 6.97 -7.63 -7.85
N PHE A 118 6.37 -6.80 -8.71
CA PHE A 118 5.39 -5.79 -8.29
C PHE A 118 4.13 -6.43 -7.71
N GLY A 119 3.68 -7.57 -8.24
CA GLY A 119 2.55 -8.32 -7.69
C GLY A 119 2.84 -8.83 -6.28
N THR A 120 4.04 -9.38 -6.05
CA THR A 120 4.44 -9.91 -4.75
C THR A 120 4.59 -8.79 -3.72
N THR A 121 5.23 -7.67 -4.08
CA THR A 121 5.34 -6.50 -3.19
C THR A 121 3.98 -5.88 -2.91
N THR A 122 3.10 -5.78 -3.91
CA THR A 122 1.73 -5.27 -3.72
C THR A 122 0.95 -6.14 -2.73
N LEU A 123 1.01 -7.46 -2.86
CA LEU A 123 0.33 -8.36 -1.92
C LEU A 123 0.87 -8.20 -0.50
N GLN A 124 2.18 -8.03 -0.35
CA GLN A 124 2.82 -7.79 0.93
C GLN A 124 2.36 -6.46 1.56
N ASP A 125 2.35 -5.37 0.78
CA ASP A 125 1.90 -4.05 1.23
C ASP A 125 0.43 -4.05 1.64
N LEU A 126 -0.44 -4.68 0.84
CA LEU A 126 -1.86 -4.82 1.16
C LEU A 126 -2.08 -5.63 2.43
N ALA A 127 -1.32 -6.71 2.63
CA ALA A 127 -1.37 -7.50 3.84
C ALA A 127 -0.91 -6.68 5.06
N MET A 128 0.17 -5.91 4.94
CA MET A 128 0.64 -5.05 6.03
C MET A 128 -0.35 -3.94 6.39
N VAL A 129 -0.90 -3.23 5.40
CA VAL A 129 -1.93 -2.19 5.61
C VAL A 129 -3.18 -2.77 6.25
N SER A 130 -3.65 -3.91 5.75
CA SER A 130 -4.83 -4.60 6.28
C SER A 130 -4.59 -5.07 7.72
N GLY A 131 -3.42 -5.68 7.96
CA GLY A 131 -3.03 -6.17 9.28
C GLY A 131 -2.95 -5.05 10.30
N ALA A 132 -2.33 -3.93 9.94
CA ALA A 132 -2.20 -2.77 10.82
C ALA A 132 -3.58 -2.16 11.16
N CYS A 133 -4.49 -2.04 10.18
CA CYS A 133 -5.85 -1.55 10.42
C CYS A 133 -6.66 -2.51 11.32
N LEU A 134 -6.52 -3.82 11.12
CA LEU A 134 -7.22 -4.83 11.93
C LEU A 134 -6.67 -4.89 13.36
N VAL A 135 -5.35 -4.84 13.55
CA VAL A 135 -4.73 -4.74 14.88
C VAL A 135 -5.22 -3.48 15.60
N GLY A 136 -5.21 -2.32 14.93
CA GLY A 136 -5.75 -1.09 15.49
C GLY A 136 -7.21 -1.22 15.91
N THR A 137 -8.03 -1.92 15.12
CA THR A 137 -9.44 -2.18 15.42
C THR A 137 -9.63 -3.10 16.62
N VAL A 138 -8.83 -4.17 16.73
CA VAL A 138 -8.85 -5.09 17.87
C VAL A 138 -8.44 -4.36 19.14
N LEU A 139 -7.32 -3.62 19.12
CA LEU A 139 -6.84 -2.84 20.26
C LEU A 139 -7.86 -1.80 20.72
N ALA A 140 -8.47 -1.07 19.79
CA ALA A 140 -9.50 -0.08 20.11
C ALA A 140 -10.72 -0.70 20.81
N LYS A 141 -11.10 -1.94 20.44
CA LYS A 141 -12.22 -2.65 21.09
C LYS A 141 -11.85 -3.25 22.45
N MET A 142 -10.58 -3.57 22.67
CA MET A 142 -10.09 -4.06 23.96
C MET A 142 -9.92 -2.93 24.98
N ILE A 143 -9.61 -1.71 24.53
CA ILE A 143 -9.48 -0.53 25.39
C ILE A 143 -10.84 0.16 25.48
N LYS A 144 -11.56 -0.04 26.59
CA LYS A 144 -12.93 0.46 26.86
C LYS A 144 -13.19 1.96 26.60
N HIS A 145 -12.16 2.78 26.38
CA HIS A 145 -12.24 4.23 26.18
C HIS A 145 -11.39 4.80 25.03
N ALA A 146 -10.81 3.97 24.16
CA ALA A 146 -9.96 4.47 23.06
C ALA A 146 -10.82 4.96 21.88
N ASN A 147 -10.71 6.27 21.57
CA ASN A 147 -11.27 6.82 20.34
C ASN A 147 -10.54 6.21 19.13
N MET A 148 -11.28 5.59 18.20
CA MET A 148 -10.77 4.69 17.15
C MET A 148 -9.79 5.35 16.13
N LEU A 149 -9.68 6.68 16.13
CA LEU A 149 -8.83 7.43 15.20
C LEU A 149 -7.33 7.36 15.55
N GLY A 150 -6.96 7.22 16.83
CA GLY A 150 -5.56 7.29 17.27
C GLY A 150 -4.70 6.12 16.78
N PRO A 151 -5.06 4.87 17.09
CA PRO A 151 -4.27 3.69 16.68
C PRO A 151 -4.23 3.48 15.16
N ILE A 152 -5.33 3.80 14.47
CA ILE A 152 -5.42 3.69 13.00
C ILE A 152 -4.58 4.80 12.34
N GLY A 153 -4.60 6.03 12.87
CA GLY A 153 -3.73 7.10 12.42
C GLY A 153 -2.24 6.79 12.60
N ALA A 154 -1.86 6.16 13.71
CA ALA A 154 -0.48 5.73 13.96
C ALA A 154 -0.02 4.61 13.00
N ALA A 155 -0.89 3.64 12.72
CA ALA A 155 -0.65 2.58 11.74
C ALA A 155 -0.49 3.13 10.32
N ILE A 156 -1.32 4.09 9.93
CA ILE A 156 -1.27 4.75 8.62
C ILE A 156 0.01 5.58 8.48
N ALA A 157 0.37 6.37 9.49
CA ALA A 157 1.60 7.18 9.47
C ALA A 157 2.88 6.33 9.32
N LEU A 158 2.90 5.13 9.89
CA LEU A 158 4.06 4.23 9.82
C LEU A 158 4.26 3.63 8.42
N ILE A 159 3.16 3.36 7.70
CA ILE A 159 3.19 2.80 6.34
C ILE A 159 3.45 3.90 5.30
N ASP A 160 2.91 5.10 5.54
CA ASP A 160 2.98 6.24 4.63
C ASP A 160 4.42 6.78 4.48
N ILE A 161 5.17 6.89 5.57
CA ILE A 161 6.55 7.43 5.55
C ILE A 161 7.50 6.56 4.72
N TRP A 162 7.31 5.23 4.68
CA TRP A 162 8.27 4.32 4.06
C TRP A 162 7.93 4.02 2.58
N GLY A 163 6.66 3.74 2.27
CA GLY A 163 6.23 3.40 0.91
C GLY A 163 6.27 4.58 -0.06
N VAL A 164 5.86 5.77 0.41
CA VAL A 164 5.68 6.96 -0.42
C VAL A 164 6.99 7.71 -0.67
N LEU A 165 7.79 7.93 0.37
CA LEU A 165 9.00 8.76 0.24
C LEU A 165 10.19 8.01 -0.37
N PHE A 166 10.32 6.70 -0.14
CA PHE A 166 11.56 5.99 -0.44
C PHE A 166 11.42 4.82 -1.43
N GLY A 167 10.26 4.18 -1.54
CA GLY A 167 10.11 2.98 -2.37
C GLY A 167 9.92 3.27 -3.86
N GLY A 168 8.86 4.02 -4.22
CA GLY A 168 8.41 4.15 -5.61
C GLY A 168 9.19 5.18 -6.43
N ILE A 169 9.23 6.43 -5.96
CA ILE A 169 9.82 7.55 -6.72
C ILE A 169 11.34 7.38 -6.82
N VAL A 170 12.02 7.00 -5.73
CA VAL A 170 13.47 6.79 -5.73
C VAL A 170 13.85 5.61 -6.63
N SER A 171 13.11 4.49 -6.58
CA SER A 171 13.37 3.37 -7.49
C SER A 171 13.14 3.72 -8.95
N GLN A 172 12.13 4.54 -9.28
CA GLN A 172 11.88 5.01 -10.65
C GLN A 172 12.92 6.04 -11.12
N MET A 173 13.43 6.88 -10.21
CA MET A 173 14.49 7.83 -10.53
C MET A 173 15.86 7.14 -10.70
N LEU A 174 16.11 6.02 -10.00
CA LEU A 174 17.33 5.22 -10.11
C LEU A 174 17.38 4.35 -11.39
N THR A 175 16.24 3.91 -11.92
CA THR A 175 16.19 3.14 -13.17
C THR A 175 16.29 3.99 -14.44
N ASN A 176 16.04 5.29 -14.35
CA ASN A 176 16.09 6.19 -15.50
C ASN A 176 17.44 6.93 -15.56
N LYS A 177 18.22 6.69 -16.64
CA LYS A 177 19.59 7.24 -16.84
C LYS A 177 19.68 8.77 -16.74
N ALA A 178 18.58 9.48 -17.00
CA ALA A 178 18.51 10.94 -16.88
C ALA A 178 18.37 11.45 -15.44
N THR A 179 17.81 10.65 -14.53
CA THR A 179 17.47 11.05 -13.15
C THR A 179 18.32 10.35 -12.09
N GLN A 180 19.10 9.35 -12.48
CA GLN A 180 20.03 8.60 -11.65
C GLN A 180 20.96 9.49 -10.78
N PRO A 181 21.63 10.55 -11.32
CA PRO A 181 22.49 11.40 -10.50
C PRO A 181 21.73 12.29 -9.50
N ILE A 182 20.45 12.56 -9.72
CA ILE A 182 19.60 13.32 -8.79
C ILE A 182 19.12 12.41 -7.66
N ALA A 183 18.74 11.17 -8.00
CA ALA A 183 18.36 10.14 -7.02
C ALA A 183 19.52 9.77 -6.08
N GLU A 184 20.73 9.60 -6.62
CA GLU A 184 21.93 9.34 -5.82
C GLU A 184 22.23 10.48 -4.83
N ARG A 185 22.06 11.74 -5.27
CA ARG A 185 22.22 12.91 -4.39
C ARG A 185 21.13 13.00 -3.32
N ALA A 186 19.88 12.66 -3.65
CA ALA A 186 18.78 12.64 -2.68
C ALA A 186 18.93 11.50 -1.65
N MET A 187 19.40 10.32 -2.06
CA MET A 187 19.69 9.21 -1.13
C MET A 187 20.89 9.50 -0.24
N ALA A 188 21.90 10.21 -0.73
CA ALA A 188 23.04 10.67 0.08
C ALA A 188 22.64 11.72 1.13
N ALA A 189 21.51 12.40 0.93
CA ALA A 189 20.95 13.40 1.84
C ALA A 189 19.91 12.83 2.82
N GLY A 190 19.54 11.56 2.72
CA GLY A 190 18.63 10.88 3.65
C GLY A 190 19.26 10.68 5.04
N PRO A 191 18.45 10.53 6.10
CA PRO A 191 18.97 10.30 7.44
C PRO A 191 19.76 9.00 7.47
N LYS A 192 21.06 9.10 7.77
CA LYS A 192 21.93 7.95 7.96
C LYS A 192 21.48 7.22 9.21
N VAL A 193 20.95 6.01 9.05
CA VAL A 193 20.77 5.10 10.18
C VAL A 193 22.18 4.65 10.60
N GLY A 194 22.66 5.18 11.72
CA GLY A 194 23.94 4.84 12.33
C GLY A 194 25.03 5.89 12.15
N VAL A 195 24.93 6.96 12.94
CA VAL A 195 26.02 7.40 13.83
C VAL A 195 25.40 7.59 15.20
#